data_AF-A0AAN8B127-F1
#
_entry.id   AF-A0AAN8B127-F1
#
_cell.length_a   1.000
_cell.length_b   1.000
_cell.length_c   1.000
_cell.angle_alpha   90.00
_cell.angle_beta   90.00
_cell.angle_gamma   90.00
#
_symmetry.space_group_name_H-M   'P 1'
#
loop_
_entity.id
_entity.type
_entity.pdbx_description
1 polymer ?
#
loop_
_entity_poly.entity_id
_entity_poly.type
_entity_poly.pdbx_seq_one_letter_code
_entity_poly.pdbx_strand_id
1 'polypeptide(L)'
;MAFDTTASNTGHLTAACIAIQLSLGRPLLWPGCRHHIGEVLLNQVFTDLKVETSRSPEVTLFTRLREKWNLLPQESSSQWSRYIPGNTEEPLLGKLRAELVRCAKEVTDHKRGDYREFVHLCLVFLHAGGRGEEQTAVTFQRPGALHKAR
;
A
#
# COMPACT_ATOMS: atom_id res chain seq x y z
N MET A 1 20.97 10.58 -6.64
CA MET A 1 21.05 9.85 -5.36
C MET A 1 19.65 9.38 -4.99
N ALA A 2 19.47 8.23 -4.32
CA ALA A 2 18.21 7.82 -3.70
C ALA A 2 18.58 7.10 -2.41
N PHE A 3 17.91 7.42 -1.31
CA PHE A 3 18.27 6.98 0.04
C PHE A 3 17.09 7.14 0.99
N ASP A 4 17.13 6.46 2.13
CA ASP A 4 16.11 6.61 3.18
C ASP A 4 16.36 7.89 3.98
N THR A 5 15.32 8.62 4.37
CA THR A 5 15.38 9.87 5.16
C THR A 5 15.63 9.56 6.63
N THR A 6 16.77 8.95 6.91
CA THR A 6 17.28 8.75 8.26
C THR A 6 18.19 9.91 8.64
N ALA A 7 18.33 10.18 9.94
CA ALA A 7 19.27 11.18 10.44
C ALA A 7 20.72 10.94 9.98
N SER A 8 21.12 9.67 9.78
CA SER A 8 22.43 9.30 9.24
C SER A 8 22.61 9.72 7.77
N ASN A 9 21.53 9.79 6.99
CA ASN A 9 21.55 10.14 5.58
C ASN A 9 21.29 11.62 5.32
N THR A 10 20.48 12.30 6.14
CA THR A 10 20.05 13.71 5.94
C THR A 10 20.49 14.70 7.01
N GLY A 11 21.19 14.25 8.07
CA GLY A 11 21.72 15.13 9.11
C GLY A 11 22.57 16.30 8.57
N HIS A 12 22.41 17.46 9.21
CA HIS A 12 22.96 18.74 8.73
C HIS A 12 24.51 18.79 8.68
N LEU A 13 25.22 18.00 9.48
CA LEU A 13 26.68 18.15 9.68
C LEU A 13 27.53 16.95 9.24
N THR A 14 27.05 15.72 9.44
CA THR A 14 27.85 14.50 9.26
C THR A 14 27.19 13.47 8.35
N ALA A 15 26.12 13.85 7.65
CA ALA A 15 25.35 12.87 6.92
C ALA A 15 26.00 12.45 5.61
N ALA A 16 25.67 11.23 5.19
CA ALA A 16 26.18 10.64 3.95
C ALA A 16 25.93 11.55 2.74
N CYS A 17 24.78 12.23 2.65
CA CYS A 17 24.49 13.15 1.55
C CYS A 17 25.44 14.35 1.50
N ILE A 18 25.81 14.90 2.66
CA ILE A 18 26.77 16.02 2.76
C ILE A 18 28.16 15.54 2.36
N ALA A 19 28.61 14.40 2.91
CA ALA A 19 29.92 13.85 2.60
C ALA A 19 30.10 13.56 1.09
N ILE A 20 29.08 13.00 0.44
CA ILE A 20 29.12 12.69 -0.99
C ILE A 20 29.16 13.98 -1.84
N GLN A 21 28.39 15.01 -1.48
CA GLN A 21 28.43 16.29 -2.21
C GLN A 21 29.78 16.98 -2.09
N LEU A 22 30.39 16.96 -0.88
CA LEU A 22 31.73 17.51 -0.66
C LEU A 22 32.78 16.76 -1.49
N SER A 23 32.71 15.42 -1.52
CA SER A 23 33.62 14.59 -2.32
C SER A 23 33.48 14.83 -3.83
N LEU A 24 32.27 15.12 -4.31
CA LEU A 24 32.00 15.36 -5.73
C LEU A 24 32.15 16.84 -6.14
N GLY A 25 32.33 17.75 -5.18
CA GLY A 25 32.49 19.19 -5.43
C GLY A 25 31.27 19.85 -6.09
N ARG A 26 30.07 19.25 -5.97
CA ARG A 26 28.86 19.78 -6.58
C ARG A 26 27.60 19.46 -5.78
N PRO A 27 26.58 20.34 -5.83
CA PRO A 27 25.28 20.03 -5.27
C PRO A 27 24.63 18.86 -6.02
N LEU A 28 23.89 18.03 -5.29
CA LEU A 28 23.13 16.90 -5.81
C LEU A 28 21.67 17.04 -5.40
N LEU A 29 20.77 16.64 -6.28
CA LEU A 29 19.37 16.47 -5.89
C LEU A 29 19.26 15.33 -4.87
N TRP A 30 18.50 15.59 -3.81
CA TRP A 30 18.22 14.69 -2.69
C TRP A 30 16.80 14.13 -2.74
N PRO A 31 16.47 13.22 -3.68
CA PRO A 31 15.18 12.56 -3.67
C PRO A 31 15.26 11.41 -2.65
N GLY A 32 15.23 11.79 -1.38
CA GLY A 32 15.08 10.87 -0.26
C GLY A 32 13.71 10.20 -0.32
N CYS A 33 13.65 8.96 0.14
CA CYS A 33 12.39 8.27 0.39
C CYS A 33 11.41 8.21 -0.79
N ARG A 34 11.90 8.03 -2.03
CA ARG A 34 11.02 7.90 -3.21
C ARG A 34 9.98 6.78 -3.06
N HIS A 35 10.28 5.76 -2.27
CA HIS A 35 9.36 4.66 -1.96
C HIS A 35 8.20 5.08 -1.05
N HIS A 36 8.39 6.12 -0.22
CA HIS A 36 7.37 6.58 0.72
C HIS A 36 6.35 7.55 0.09
N ILE A 37 6.51 7.97 -1.17
CA ILE A 37 5.52 8.82 -1.84
C ILE A 37 4.14 8.13 -1.84
N GLY A 38 4.11 6.83 -2.12
CA GLY A 38 2.88 6.04 -2.04
C GLY A 38 2.30 5.99 -0.63
N GLU A 39 3.16 5.90 0.39
CA GLU A 39 2.75 5.84 1.79
C GLU A 39 2.20 7.20 2.29
N VAL A 40 2.75 8.32 1.82
CA VAL A 40 2.21 9.67 2.08
C VAL A 40 0.82 9.83 1.47
N LEU A 41 0.62 9.38 0.22
CA LEU A 41 -0.70 9.40 -0.42
C LEU A 41 -1.70 8.53 0.35
N LEU A 42 -1.30 7.33 0.77
CA LEU A 42 -2.14 6.45 1.58
C LEU A 42 -2.47 7.06 2.94
N ASN A 43 -1.52 7.74 3.59
CA ASN A 43 -1.76 8.44 4.85
C ASN A 43 -2.89 9.48 4.72
N GLN A 44 -2.96 10.19 3.60
CA GLN A 44 -4.05 11.14 3.34
C GLN A 44 -5.40 10.42 3.19
N VAL A 45 -5.46 9.32 2.44
CA VAL A 45 -6.68 8.51 2.29
C VAL A 45 -7.19 8.02 3.64
N PHE A 46 -6.31 7.52 4.51
CA PHE A 46 -6.70 7.07 5.86
C PHE A 46 -7.25 8.21 6.72
N THR A 47 -6.70 9.41 6.54
CA THR A 47 -7.14 10.62 7.24
C THR A 47 -8.53 11.05 6.75
N ASP A 48 -8.72 11.11 5.43
CA ASP A 48 -9.98 11.53 4.81
C ASP A 48 -11.13 10.57 5.10
N LEU A 49 -10.83 9.25 5.04
CA LEU A 49 -11.77 8.19 5.38
C LEU A 49 -11.98 8.05 6.90
N LYS A 50 -11.25 8.82 7.72
CA LYS A 50 -11.30 8.77 9.19
C LYS A 50 -11.12 7.35 9.75
N VAL A 51 -10.28 6.55 9.09
CA VAL A 51 -9.99 5.16 9.48
C VAL A 51 -9.35 5.12 10.87
N GLU A 52 -8.54 6.13 11.19
CA GLU A 52 -7.90 6.28 12.50
C GLU A 52 -7.80 7.78 12.83
N THR A 53 -8.28 8.19 14.01
CA THR A 53 -8.15 9.59 14.49
C THR A 53 -6.78 9.88 15.11
N SER A 54 -6.01 8.84 15.41
CA SER A 54 -4.70 8.94 16.05
C SER A 54 -3.59 9.30 15.04
N ARG A 55 -2.73 10.24 15.46
CA ARG A 55 -1.44 10.55 14.80
C ARG A 55 -0.32 9.56 15.18
N SER A 56 -0.64 8.53 15.97
CA SER A 56 0.30 7.47 16.29
C SER A 56 0.80 6.78 15.02
N PRO A 57 2.09 6.39 14.97
CA PRO A 57 2.59 5.53 13.90
C PRO A 57 1.89 4.16 13.89
N GLU A 58 1.35 3.72 15.02
CA GLU A 58 0.57 2.47 15.09
C GLU A 58 -0.91 2.73 14.80
N VAL A 59 -1.45 1.94 13.87
CA VAL A 59 -2.89 1.92 13.53
C VAL A 59 -3.59 0.89 14.41
N THR A 60 -4.44 1.34 15.34
CA THR A 60 -5.18 0.50 16.30
C THR A 60 -5.98 -0.59 15.60
N LEU A 61 -6.62 -0.25 14.47
CA LEU A 61 -7.38 -1.21 13.67
C LEU A 61 -6.52 -2.41 13.25
N PHE A 62 -5.30 -2.14 12.79
CA PHE A 62 -4.40 -3.18 12.34
C PHE A 62 -3.79 -3.97 13.49
N THR A 63 -3.50 -3.31 14.61
CA THR A 63 -3.02 -4.00 15.83
C THR A 63 -4.04 -5.02 16.28
N ARG A 64 -5.32 -4.63 16.35
CA ARG A 64 -6.42 -5.53 16.69
C ARG A 64 -6.57 -6.67 15.68
N LEU A 65 -6.47 -6.40 14.38
CA LEU A 65 -6.53 -7.43 13.35
C LEU A 65 -5.41 -8.47 13.53
N ARG A 66 -4.17 -8.02 13.78
CA ARG A 66 -3.01 -8.89 14.00
C ARG A 66 -3.17 -9.77 15.24
N GLU A 67 -3.69 -9.21 16.33
CA GLU A 67 -3.93 -9.94 17.59
C GLU A 67 -5.03 -11.00 17.44
N LYS A 68 -6.07 -10.69 16.67
CA LYS A 68 -7.24 -11.56 16.48
C LYS A 68 -7.14 -12.42 15.23
N TRP A 69 -6.01 -12.40 14.51
CA TRP A 69 -5.81 -13.11 13.25
C TRP A 69 -6.19 -14.58 13.31
N ASN A 70 -5.75 -15.29 14.36
CA ASN A 70 -6.00 -16.72 14.53
C ASN A 70 -7.47 -17.07 14.83
N LEU A 71 -8.30 -16.07 15.16
CA LEU A 71 -9.74 -16.25 15.34
C LEU A 71 -10.50 -16.14 14.00
N LEU A 72 -9.86 -15.64 12.95
CA LEU A 72 -10.46 -15.54 11.63
C LEU A 72 -10.42 -16.90 10.93
N PRO A 73 -11.50 -17.29 10.22
CA PRO A 73 -11.51 -18.51 9.41
C PRO A 73 -10.37 -18.46 8.37
N GLN A 74 -9.45 -19.43 8.45
CA GLN A 74 -8.29 -19.51 7.54
C GLN A 74 -8.60 -20.30 6.27
N GLU A 75 -9.62 -21.17 6.29
CA GLU A 75 -10.06 -21.96 5.13
C GLU A 75 -11.46 -21.51 4.68
N SER A 76 -11.57 -21.25 3.38
CA SER A 76 -12.65 -20.45 2.79
C SER A 76 -13.89 -21.28 2.45
N SER A 77 -14.99 -21.01 3.17
CA SER A 77 -16.33 -20.94 2.55
C SER A 77 -17.02 -19.59 2.82
N SER A 78 -16.37 -18.68 3.54
CA SER A 78 -16.93 -17.37 3.84
C SER A 78 -16.95 -16.53 2.56
N GLN A 79 -18.14 -16.15 2.10
CA GLN A 79 -18.31 -15.19 1.00
C GLN A 79 -17.82 -13.83 1.47
N TRP A 80 -16.59 -13.47 1.10
CA TRP A 80 -16.06 -12.14 1.37
C TRP A 80 -16.80 -11.10 0.53
N SER A 81 -17.13 -9.96 1.14
CA SER A 81 -17.75 -8.82 0.45
C SER A 81 -16.78 -8.21 -0.54
N ARG A 82 -16.94 -8.51 -1.83
CA ARG A 82 -16.20 -7.86 -2.93
C ARG A 82 -16.92 -6.59 -3.38
N TYR A 83 -16.20 -5.74 -4.09
CA TYR A 83 -16.85 -4.62 -4.77
C TYR A 83 -17.65 -5.14 -5.97
N ILE A 84 -18.97 -5.16 -5.84
CA ILE A 84 -19.87 -5.55 -6.93
C ILE A 84 -20.34 -4.25 -7.61
N PRO A 85 -19.99 -4.01 -8.90
CA PRO A 85 -20.63 -2.94 -9.66
C PRO A 85 -22.14 -3.10 -9.61
N GLY A 86 -22.83 -2.14 -9.01
CA GLY A 86 -24.28 -2.03 -9.10
C GLY A 86 -24.69 -1.35 -10.40
N ASN A 87 -25.97 -1.44 -10.75
CA ASN A 87 -26.56 -0.70 -11.88
C ASN A 87 -26.50 0.84 -11.71
N THR A 88 -26.15 1.31 -10.51
CA THR A 88 -26.01 2.71 -10.11
C THR A 88 -24.55 3.13 -9.89
N GLU A 89 -23.58 2.36 -10.40
CA GLU A 89 -22.17 2.79 -10.37
C GLU A 89 -22.02 4.08 -11.19
N GLU A 90 -21.51 5.13 -10.54
CA GLU A 90 -21.21 6.39 -11.24
C GLU A 90 -20.23 6.13 -12.39
N PRO A 91 -20.48 6.65 -13.61
CA PRO A 91 -19.67 6.34 -14.79
C PRO A 91 -18.17 6.59 -14.61
N LEU A 92 -17.82 7.60 -13.81
CA LEU A 92 -16.43 7.91 -13.46
C LEU A 92 -15.79 6.80 -12.61
N LEU A 93 -16.50 6.30 -11.60
CA LEU A 93 -16.01 5.24 -10.71
C LEU A 93 -15.81 3.93 -11.48
N GLY A 94 -16.72 3.60 -12.38
CA GLY A 94 -16.58 2.43 -13.25
C GLY A 94 -15.34 2.50 -14.16
N LYS A 95 -15.08 3.67 -14.75
CA LYS A 95 -13.86 3.92 -15.55
C LYS A 95 -12.58 3.80 -14.72
N LEU A 96 -12.54 4.47 -13.56
CA LEU A 96 -11.40 4.43 -12.65
C LEU A 96 -11.11 3.01 -12.17
N ARG A 97 -12.14 2.24 -11.82
CA ARG A 97 -11.98 0.82 -11.46
C ARG A 97 -11.37 0.03 -12.61
N ALA A 98 -11.92 0.14 -13.82
CA ALA A 98 -11.44 -0.61 -14.98
C ALA A 98 -9.96 -0.29 -15.28
N GLU A 99 -9.59 0.98 -15.17
CA GLU A 99 -8.20 1.42 -15.33
C GLU A 99 -7.30 0.87 -14.22
N LEU A 100 -7.72 0.93 -12.96
CA LEU A 100 -6.98 0.38 -11.82
C LEU A 100 -6.76 -1.13 -11.96
N VAL A 101 -7.80 -1.89 -12.35
CA VAL A 101 -7.70 -3.34 -12.57
C VAL A 101 -6.72 -3.64 -13.70
N ARG A 102 -6.76 -2.88 -14.81
CA ARG A 102 -5.81 -3.04 -15.92
C ARG A 102 -4.38 -2.78 -15.45
N CYS A 103 -4.13 -1.63 -14.83
CA CYS A 103 -2.81 -1.27 -14.31
C CYS A 103 -2.31 -2.31 -13.30
N ALA A 104 -3.16 -2.77 -12.38
CA ALA A 104 -2.83 -3.79 -11.40
C ALA A 104 -2.36 -5.09 -12.07
N LYS A 105 -3.10 -5.57 -13.09
CA LYS A 105 -2.70 -6.77 -13.87
C LYS A 105 -1.34 -6.60 -14.54
N GLU A 106 -1.07 -5.43 -15.14
CA GLU A 106 0.20 -5.14 -15.82
C GLU A 106 1.40 -5.08 -14.85
N VAL A 107 1.21 -4.58 -13.63
CA VAL A 107 2.33 -4.39 -12.69
C VAL A 107 2.54 -5.57 -11.73
N THR A 108 1.58 -6.49 -11.61
CA THR A 108 1.58 -7.55 -10.58
C THR A 108 2.90 -8.34 -10.57
N ASP A 109 3.36 -8.78 -11.75
CA ASP A 109 4.56 -9.60 -11.87
C ASP A 109 5.87 -8.82 -11.63
N HIS A 110 5.79 -7.50 -11.66
CA HIS A 110 6.92 -6.60 -11.46
C HIS A 110 7.06 -6.10 -10.01
N LYS A 111 6.05 -6.34 -9.16
CA LYS A 111 6.09 -5.97 -7.74
C LYS A 111 6.60 -7.11 -6.86
N ARG A 112 7.23 -6.76 -5.74
CA ARG A 112 7.81 -7.70 -4.77
C ARG A 112 7.29 -7.39 -3.36
N GLY A 113 7.28 -8.42 -2.51
CA GLY A 113 6.89 -8.30 -1.10
C GLY A 113 5.52 -7.66 -0.91
N ASP A 114 5.43 -6.73 0.03
CA ASP A 114 4.20 -6.05 0.44
C ASP A 114 3.50 -5.32 -0.72
N TYR A 115 4.24 -4.78 -1.69
CA TYR A 115 3.64 -4.15 -2.87
C TYR A 115 2.95 -5.16 -3.78
N ARG A 116 3.46 -6.39 -3.89
CA ARG A 116 2.80 -7.45 -4.67
C ARG A 116 1.52 -7.89 -3.98
N GLU A 117 1.59 -8.06 -2.65
CA GLU A 117 0.41 -8.39 -1.84
C GLU A 117 -0.65 -7.29 -1.98
N PHE A 118 -0.29 -6.02 -1.84
CA PHE A 118 -1.22 -4.90 -2.03
C PHE A 118 -1.92 -4.94 -3.40
N VAL A 119 -1.17 -5.14 -4.49
CA VAL A 119 -1.76 -5.22 -5.84
C VAL A 119 -2.71 -6.41 -5.97
N HIS A 120 -2.34 -7.58 -5.43
CA HIS A 120 -3.24 -8.73 -5.39
C HIS A 120 -4.53 -8.42 -4.60
N LEU A 121 -4.43 -7.78 -3.45
CA LEU A 121 -5.60 -7.39 -2.65
C LEU A 121 -6.52 -6.43 -3.40
N CYS A 122 -5.95 -5.46 -4.12
CA CYS A 122 -6.72 -4.59 -5.01
C CYS A 122 -7.47 -5.38 -6.08
N LEU A 123 -6.82 -6.37 -6.71
CA LEU A 123 -7.48 -7.24 -7.69
C LEU A 123 -8.60 -8.06 -7.04
N VAL A 124 -8.36 -8.67 -5.88
CA VAL A 124 -9.39 -9.46 -5.17
C VAL A 124 -10.62 -8.64 -4.82
N PHE A 125 -10.42 -7.38 -4.44
CA PHE A 125 -11.53 -6.49 -4.07
C PHE A 125 -12.24 -5.89 -5.28
N LEU A 126 -11.49 -5.36 -6.26
CA LEU A 126 -12.02 -4.57 -7.38
C LEU A 126 -12.34 -5.40 -8.62
N HIS A 127 -11.60 -6.47 -8.88
CA HIS A 127 -11.89 -7.41 -9.94
C HIS A 127 -12.95 -8.38 -9.42
N ALA A 128 -14.19 -7.88 -9.30
CA ALA A 128 -15.34 -8.76 -9.33
C ALA A 128 -15.33 -9.41 -10.70
N GLY A 129 -14.82 -10.64 -10.77
CA GLY A 129 -14.94 -11.47 -11.96
C GLY A 129 -16.40 -11.40 -12.42
N GLY A 130 -16.60 -11.26 -13.73
CA GLY A 130 -17.94 -11.32 -14.29
C GLY A 130 -18.65 -12.59 -13.80
N ARG A 131 -19.99 -12.59 -13.74
CA ARG A 131 -20.75 -13.82 -13.42
C ARG A 131 -20.19 -14.99 -14.24
N GLY A 132 -19.52 -15.94 -13.59
CA GLY A 132 -18.97 -17.13 -14.24
C GLY A 132 -17.44 -17.25 -14.32
N GLU A 133 -16.65 -16.26 -13.89
CA GLU A 133 -15.19 -16.42 -13.80
C GLU A 133 -14.81 -17.21 -12.52
N GLU A 134 -13.99 -18.26 -12.67
CA GLU A 134 -13.52 -19.06 -11.54
C GLU A 134 -12.76 -18.19 -10.55
N GLN A 135 -13.12 -18.36 -9.28
CA GLN A 135 -12.53 -17.59 -8.19
C GLN A 135 -11.09 -18.04 -8.00
N THR A 136 -10.13 -17.15 -8.22
CA THR A 136 -8.77 -17.40 -7.77
C THR A 136 -8.79 -17.55 -6.26
N ALA A 137 -8.44 -18.72 -5.74
CA ALA A 137 -8.24 -18.94 -4.32
C ALA A 137 -7.14 -17.98 -3.85
N VAL A 138 -7.48 -17.10 -2.89
CA VAL A 138 -6.53 -16.12 -2.35
C VAL A 138 -6.26 -16.46 -0.90
N THR A 139 -4.98 -16.67 -0.60
CA THR A 139 -4.48 -16.81 0.76
C THR A 139 -3.94 -15.47 1.23
N PHE A 140 -4.59 -14.88 2.23
CA PHE A 140 -4.11 -13.66 2.87
C PHE A 140 -2.96 -14.00 3.80
N GLN A 141 -1.91 -13.17 3.78
CA GLN A 141 -0.84 -13.32 4.75
C GLN A 141 -1.25 -12.72 6.09
N ARG A 142 -0.69 -13.27 7.16
CA ARG A 142 -0.84 -12.68 8.50
C ARG A 142 -0.30 -11.23 8.46
N PRO A 143 -1.03 -10.24 9.00
CA PRO A 143 -0.57 -8.86 9.04
C PRO A 143 0.84 -8.74 9.63
N GLY A 144 1.74 -8.11 8.86
CA GLY A 144 3.15 -7.89 9.21
C GLY A 144 3.39 -6.62 10.02
N ALA A 145 4.28 -5.76 9.55
CA ALA A 145 4.55 -4.46 10.17
C ALA A 145 3.34 -3.53 10.04
N LEU A 146 2.99 -2.83 11.12
CA LEU A 146 1.75 -2.04 11.21
C LEU A 146 2.00 -0.54 11.38
N HIS A 147 3.21 -0.10 11.08
CA HIS A 147 3.63 1.28 11.31
C HIS A 147 3.42 2.10 10.05
N LYS A 148 2.78 3.27 10.18
CA LYS A 148 2.78 4.29 9.12
C LYS A 148 4.22 4.77 8.92
N ALA A 149 4.65 4.99 7.69
CA ALA A 149 5.83 5.81 7.48
C ALA A 149 5.59 7.24 7.94
N ARG A 150 6.67 7.81 8.45
CA ARG A 150 6.75 9.18 8.93
C ARG A 150 7.18 10.11 7.81
#